data_AF-I4B357-F1
#
_entry.id   AF-I4B357-F1
#
_cell.length_a   1.000
_cell.length_b   1.000
_cell.length_c   1.000
_cell.angle_alpha   90.00
_cell.angle_beta   90.00
_cell.angle_gamma   90.00
#
_symmetry.space_group_name_H-M   'P 1'
#
loop_
_entity.id
_entity.type
_entity.pdbx_description
1 polymer ?
#
loop_
_entity_poly.entity_id
_entity_poly.type
_entity_poly.pdbx_seq_one_letter_code
_entity_poly.pdbx_strand_id
1 'polypeptide(L)'
;MKDLLRIATASVMLALAAAAQPLSENLILDEELSALRAITVTKKATFSDLCKMVLIHRNELEKYNTDEERCARLAELKIYDTTSVGHIHLKPVTKGAVAKAVLNLYNLEKTLLFRLTGIEWYAIQNAEILSLIEKGSNSWDNLSGEELVTIMDIAMQRAQEQSTWMLPKNPYKEFGFETYPEMEQKTKPLEPEKKSEEKADEPKPAAPPAEDK
;
A
#
# COMPACT_ATOMS: atom_id res chain seq x y z
N MET A 1 -36.82 -24.86 25.46
CA MET A 1 -36.57 -23.47 25.00
C MET A 1 -35.68 -22.75 26.00
N LYS A 2 -34.41 -23.15 26.11
CA LYS A 2 -33.45 -22.59 27.08
C LYS A 2 -31.99 -22.76 26.62
N ASP A 3 -31.73 -22.83 25.32
CA ASP A 3 -30.38 -23.10 24.78
C ASP A 3 -30.01 -22.23 23.56
N LEU A 4 -30.56 -21.02 23.46
CA LEU A 4 -30.25 -20.09 22.37
C LEU A 4 -29.60 -18.77 22.86
N LEU A 5 -29.08 -18.77 24.08
CA LEU A 5 -28.50 -17.59 24.73
C LEU A 5 -27.06 -17.84 25.21
N ARG A 6 -26.24 -18.44 24.33
CA ARG A 6 -24.78 -18.60 24.52
C ARG A 6 -23.98 -18.26 23.24
N ILE A 7 -24.47 -17.31 22.46
CA ILE A 7 -23.75 -16.76 21.30
C ILE A 7 -23.63 -15.25 21.49
N ALA A 8 -22.89 -14.86 22.50
CA ALA A 8 -22.36 -13.51 22.67
C ALA A 8 -21.15 -13.64 23.57
N THR A 9 -20.10 -12.87 23.28
CA THR A 9 -18.85 -12.74 24.04
C THR A 9 -17.79 -13.83 23.82
N ALA A 10 -17.08 -13.73 22.69
CA ALA A 10 -15.61 -13.89 22.63
C ALA A 10 -15.11 -13.20 21.34
N SER A 11 -14.76 -11.91 21.43
CA SER A 11 -13.39 -11.41 21.21
C SER A 11 -12.83 -11.84 19.86
N VAL A 12 -12.97 -11.08 18.77
CA VAL A 12 -12.26 -9.82 18.50
C VAL A 12 -10.85 -9.82 19.14
N MET A 13 -9.95 -10.58 18.52
CA MET A 13 -8.50 -10.48 18.58
C MET A 13 -8.07 -10.75 17.13
N LEU A 14 -8.02 -9.77 16.24
CA LEU A 14 -6.88 -8.85 16.04
C LEU A 14 -5.53 -9.50 16.36
N ALA A 15 -5.10 -10.42 15.50
CA ALA A 15 -3.69 -10.65 15.24
C ALA A 15 -3.39 -10.14 13.83
N LEU A 16 -3.07 -8.84 13.74
CA LEU A 16 -2.25 -8.29 12.67
C LEU A 16 -0.89 -9.00 12.75
N ALA A 17 -0.73 -10.06 11.96
CA ALA A 17 0.56 -10.68 11.68
C ALA A 17 0.69 -10.81 10.15
N ALA A 18 0.72 -9.66 9.47
CA ALA A 18 1.00 -9.56 8.04
C ALA A 18 1.76 -8.26 7.79
N ALA A 19 2.94 -8.11 8.40
CA ALA A 19 3.84 -6.99 8.16
C ALA A 19 5.29 -7.43 8.37
N ALA A 20 5.80 -8.21 7.42
CA ALA A 20 7.22 -8.30 7.06
C ALA A 20 7.37 -9.37 5.96
N GLN A 21 7.09 -9.01 4.71
CA GLN A 21 7.67 -9.75 3.60
C GLN A 21 9.14 -9.31 3.49
N PRO A 22 10.12 -10.22 3.63
CA PRO A 22 11.53 -9.86 3.51
C PRO A 22 11.81 -9.40 2.07
N LEU A 23 12.43 -8.23 1.94
CA LEU A 23 12.78 -7.59 0.65
C LEU A 23 13.74 -8.42 -0.23
N SER A 24 14.18 -9.60 0.21
CA SER A 24 15.12 -10.48 -0.49
C SER A 24 14.46 -11.58 -1.35
N GLU A 25 13.13 -11.66 -1.40
CA GLU A 25 12.39 -12.66 -2.21
C GLU A 25 11.97 -12.17 -3.61
N ASN A 26 12.29 -10.93 -4.00
CA ASN A 26 11.95 -10.37 -5.32
C ASN A 26 13.06 -10.56 -6.36
N LEU A 27 13.59 -11.77 -6.52
CA LEU A 27 14.22 -12.10 -7.81
C LEU A 27 13.09 -12.35 -8.78
N ILE A 28 12.85 -11.38 -9.68
CA ILE A 28 12.02 -11.61 -10.87
C ILE A 28 12.60 -12.85 -11.55
N LEU A 29 11.85 -13.94 -11.54
CA LEU A 29 12.30 -15.19 -12.14
C LEU A 29 12.50 -14.99 -13.65
N ASP A 30 13.38 -15.78 -14.27
CA ASP A 30 13.71 -15.60 -15.70
C ASP A 30 12.44 -15.69 -16.57
N GLU A 31 11.46 -16.50 -16.16
CA GLU A 31 10.13 -16.55 -16.78
C GLU A 31 9.37 -15.22 -16.65
N GLU A 32 9.30 -14.62 -15.45
CA GLU A 32 8.62 -13.34 -15.23
C GLU A 32 9.27 -12.21 -16.02
N LEU A 33 10.62 -12.18 -16.07
CA LEU A 33 11.36 -11.19 -16.85
C LEU A 33 11.14 -11.37 -18.35
N SER A 34 11.08 -12.62 -18.82
CA SER A 34 10.77 -12.92 -20.22
C SER A 34 9.34 -12.49 -20.58
N ALA A 35 8.38 -12.72 -19.68
CA ALA A 35 6.99 -12.31 -19.86
C ALA A 35 6.86 -10.79 -19.89
N LEU A 36 7.51 -10.07 -18.98
CA LEU A 36 7.54 -8.61 -18.98
C LEU A 36 8.08 -8.05 -20.29
N ARG A 37 9.21 -8.58 -20.78
CA ARG A 37 9.80 -8.16 -22.07
C ARG A 37 8.90 -8.47 -23.25
N ALA A 38 8.21 -9.62 -23.23
CA ALA A 38 7.27 -9.98 -24.29
C ALA A 38 6.05 -9.05 -24.30
N ILE A 39 5.55 -8.67 -23.11
CA ILE A 39 4.42 -7.76 -22.98
C ILE A 39 4.81 -6.36 -23.46
N THR A 40 5.94 -5.79 -23.02
CA THR A 40 6.32 -4.41 -23.37
C THR A 40 6.43 -4.15 -24.86
N VAL A 41 6.83 -5.14 -25.67
CA VAL A 41 6.95 -5.00 -27.12
C VAL A 41 5.64 -5.20 -27.88
N THR A 42 4.56 -5.60 -27.20
CA THR A 42 3.25 -5.83 -27.84
C THR A 42 2.58 -4.52 -28.23
N LYS A 43 2.17 -4.40 -29.50
CA LYS A 43 1.46 -3.21 -30.00
C LYS A 43 0.08 -3.03 -29.37
N LYS A 44 -0.58 -4.13 -29.05
CA LYS A 44 -1.88 -4.16 -28.35
C LYS A 44 -1.78 -5.24 -27.30
N ALA A 45 -1.82 -4.83 -26.03
CA ALA A 45 -1.88 -5.77 -24.93
C ALA A 45 -3.22 -6.49 -24.95
N THR A 46 -3.21 -7.76 -24.55
CA THR A 46 -4.39 -8.62 -24.46
C THR A 46 -4.79 -8.83 -23.01
N PHE A 47 -5.96 -9.42 -22.77
CA PHE A 47 -6.36 -9.79 -21.41
C PHE A 47 -5.43 -10.83 -20.80
N SER A 48 -4.82 -11.73 -21.59
CA SER A 48 -3.77 -12.64 -21.11
C SER A 48 -2.58 -11.88 -20.51
N ASP A 49 -2.14 -10.80 -21.18
CA ASP A 49 -1.02 -9.98 -20.71
C ASP A 49 -1.37 -9.27 -19.39
N LEU A 50 -2.58 -8.75 -19.24
CA LEU A 50 -3.06 -8.18 -17.97
C LEU A 50 -3.02 -9.21 -16.83
N CYS A 51 -3.48 -10.44 -17.08
CA CYS A 51 -3.47 -11.50 -16.09
C CYS A 51 -2.05 -11.85 -15.63
N LYS A 52 -1.11 -11.97 -16.59
CA LYS A 52 0.32 -12.19 -16.30
C LYS A 52 0.89 -11.06 -15.46
N MET A 53 0.67 -9.81 -15.87
CA MET A 53 1.14 -8.64 -15.12
C MET A 53 0.66 -8.67 -13.67
N VAL A 54 -0.64 -8.85 -13.45
CA VAL A 54 -1.20 -8.89 -12.09
C VAL A 54 -0.57 -10.00 -11.24
N LEU A 55 -0.31 -11.17 -11.80
CA LEU A 55 0.31 -12.28 -11.08
C LEU A 55 1.80 -12.09 -10.82
N ILE A 56 2.53 -11.44 -11.74
CA ILE A 56 3.93 -11.03 -11.54
C ILE A 56 4.02 -10.10 -10.34
N HIS A 57 3.18 -9.07 -10.26
CA HIS A 57 3.16 -8.16 -9.11
C HIS A 57 2.73 -8.82 -7.78
N ARG A 58 2.25 -10.07 -7.82
CA ARG A 58 1.90 -10.87 -6.64
C ARG A 58 2.88 -12.01 -6.37
N ASN A 59 3.91 -12.19 -7.18
CA ASN A 59 4.82 -13.35 -7.15
C ASN A 59 4.03 -14.68 -7.19
N GLU A 60 2.96 -14.74 -8.00
CA GLU A 60 2.09 -15.92 -8.16
C GLU A 60 2.12 -16.49 -9.59
N LEU A 61 2.92 -15.93 -10.51
CA LEU A 61 2.88 -16.31 -11.94
C LEU A 61 3.19 -17.80 -12.18
N GLU A 62 4.26 -18.30 -11.56
CA GLU A 62 4.74 -19.68 -11.74
C GLU A 62 3.78 -20.75 -11.19
N LYS A 63 2.82 -20.36 -10.34
CA LYS A 63 1.84 -21.28 -9.77
C LYS A 63 0.81 -21.75 -10.81
N TYR A 64 0.74 -21.08 -11.96
CA TYR A 64 -0.25 -21.32 -12.99
C TYR A 64 0.44 -21.49 -14.34
N ASN A 65 0.24 -22.66 -14.95
CA ASN A 65 0.92 -23.04 -16.19
C ASN A 65 0.22 -22.47 -17.43
N THR A 66 -1.11 -22.32 -17.36
CA THR A 66 -1.91 -21.84 -18.48
C THR A 66 -2.41 -20.42 -18.26
N ASP A 67 -2.55 -19.67 -19.36
CA ASP A 67 -3.05 -18.29 -19.29
C ASP A 67 -4.53 -18.24 -18.86
N GLU A 68 -5.29 -19.30 -19.15
CA GLU A 68 -6.65 -19.47 -18.68
C GLU A 68 -6.72 -19.60 -17.16
N GLU A 69 -5.86 -20.41 -16.55
CA GLU A 69 -5.74 -20.53 -15.08
C GLU A 69 -5.28 -19.20 -14.46
N ARG A 70 -4.31 -18.54 -15.10
CA ARG A 70 -3.82 -17.22 -14.67
C ARG A 70 -4.96 -16.21 -14.61
N CYS A 71 -5.78 -16.13 -15.66
CA CYS A 71 -6.93 -15.25 -15.67
C CYS A 71 -8.06 -15.69 -14.72
N ALA A 72 -8.31 -17.00 -14.57
CA ALA A 72 -9.27 -17.50 -13.59
C ALA A 72 -8.89 -17.08 -12.16
N ARG A 73 -7.59 -17.10 -11.85
CA ARG A 73 -7.07 -16.62 -10.56
C ARG A 73 -7.39 -15.15 -10.29
N LEU A 74 -7.33 -14.28 -11.29
CA LEU A 74 -7.71 -12.87 -11.14
C LEU A 74 -9.18 -12.71 -10.73
N ALA A 75 -10.05 -13.56 -11.28
CA ALA A 75 -11.47 -13.56 -10.94
C ALA A 75 -11.70 -14.06 -9.50
N GLU A 76 -11.00 -15.12 -9.08
CA GLU A 76 -11.04 -15.61 -7.69
C GLU A 76 -10.61 -14.54 -6.67
N LEU A 77 -9.56 -13.79 -7.01
CA LEU A 77 -9.04 -12.69 -6.20
C LEU A 77 -9.93 -11.44 -6.22
N LYS A 78 -11.04 -11.45 -6.97
CA LYS A 78 -11.95 -10.31 -7.19
C LYS A 78 -11.23 -9.08 -7.75
N ILE A 79 -10.12 -9.29 -8.47
CA ILE A 79 -9.35 -8.20 -9.10
C ILE A 79 -10.08 -7.76 -10.36
N TYR A 80 -10.37 -8.70 -11.25
CA TYR A 80 -11.11 -8.47 -12.47
C TYR A 80 -11.81 -9.78 -12.90
N ASP A 81 -13.07 -9.69 -13.32
CA ASP A 81 -13.82 -10.86 -13.79
C ASP A 81 -13.58 -11.10 -15.29
N THR A 82 -12.63 -11.98 -15.58
CA THR A 82 -12.24 -12.36 -16.94
C THR A 82 -13.17 -13.39 -17.58
N THR A 83 -14.11 -13.99 -16.84
CA THR A 83 -15.02 -15.02 -17.38
C THR A 83 -15.93 -14.44 -18.46
N SER A 84 -16.32 -13.17 -18.31
CA SER A 84 -17.14 -12.42 -19.25
C SER A 84 -16.41 -11.96 -20.53
N VAL A 85 -15.07 -12.04 -20.55
CA VAL A 85 -14.25 -11.43 -21.60
C VAL A 85 -14.27 -12.28 -22.87
N GLY A 86 -14.17 -13.61 -22.75
CA GLY A 86 -14.05 -14.56 -23.85
C GLY A 86 -12.73 -14.40 -24.63
N HIS A 87 -12.13 -15.51 -25.10
CA HIS A 87 -10.91 -15.52 -25.92
C HIS A 87 -9.81 -14.54 -25.46
N ILE A 88 -9.28 -14.75 -24.25
CA ILE A 88 -8.35 -13.85 -23.54
C ILE A 88 -7.08 -13.47 -24.34
N HIS A 89 -6.65 -14.32 -25.27
CA HIS A 89 -5.46 -14.12 -26.12
C HIS A 89 -5.72 -13.24 -27.34
N LEU A 90 -6.98 -13.10 -27.75
CA LEU A 90 -7.36 -12.36 -28.96
C LEU A 90 -7.97 -11.00 -28.63
N LYS A 91 -8.57 -10.88 -27.44
CA LYS A 91 -9.25 -9.67 -27.04
C LYS A 91 -8.25 -8.65 -26.48
N PRO A 92 -8.14 -7.46 -27.07
CA PRO A 92 -7.27 -6.42 -26.55
C PRO A 92 -7.80 -5.94 -25.19
N VAL A 93 -6.87 -5.60 -24.30
CA VAL A 93 -7.19 -5.03 -23.00
C VAL A 93 -7.55 -3.55 -23.15
N THR A 94 -8.57 -3.13 -22.42
CA THR A 94 -9.04 -1.73 -22.42
C THR A 94 -8.44 -0.96 -21.25
N LYS A 95 -8.31 0.37 -21.39
CA LYS A 95 -7.93 1.27 -20.28
C LYS A 95 -8.80 1.08 -19.05
N GLY A 96 -10.11 0.87 -19.26
CA GLY A 96 -11.07 0.64 -18.19
C GLY A 96 -10.79 -0.64 -17.40
N ALA A 97 -10.45 -1.72 -18.11
CA ALA A 97 -10.12 -3.00 -17.51
C ALA A 97 -8.83 -2.93 -16.69
N VAL A 98 -7.78 -2.30 -17.24
CA VAL A 98 -6.51 -2.10 -16.52
C VAL A 98 -6.70 -1.24 -15.28
N ALA A 99 -7.38 -0.10 -15.42
CA ALA A 99 -7.71 0.78 -14.29
C ALA A 99 -8.43 0.01 -13.17
N LYS A 100 -9.46 -0.77 -13.52
CA LYS A 100 -10.22 -1.58 -12.55
C LYS A 100 -9.34 -2.62 -11.87
N ALA A 101 -8.53 -3.36 -12.64
CA ALA A 101 -7.64 -4.38 -12.11
C ALA A 101 -6.62 -3.78 -11.14
N VAL A 102 -5.98 -2.69 -11.52
CA VAL A 102 -4.96 -1.99 -10.73
C VAL A 102 -5.51 -1.45 -9.41
N LEU A 103 -6.67 -0.78 -9.44
CA LEU A 103 -7.33 -0.26 -8.24
C LEU A 103 -7.69 -1.39 -7.26
N ASN A 104 -8.06 -2.57 -7.78
CA ASN A 104 -8.38 -3.72 -6.95
C ASN A 104 -7.15 -4.46 -6.45
N LEU A 105 -6.11 -4.62 -7.27
CA LEU A 105 -4.85 -5.27 -6.93
C LEU A 105 -4.16 -4.59 -5.75
N TYR A 106 -3.98 -3.27 -5.83
CA TYR A 106 -3.26 -2.50 -4.83
C TYR A 106 -4.15 -1.89 -3.74
N ASN A 107 -5.46 -2.14 -3.82
CA ASN A 107 -6.46 -1.53 -2.92
C ASN A 107 -6.32 -0.01 -2.79
N LEU A 108 -6.04 0.66 -3.92
CA LEU A 108 -5.93 2.12 -4.00
C LEU A 108 -7.25 2.79 -3.63
N GLU A 109 -7.21 4.11 -3.45
CA GLU A 109 -8.40 4.89 -3.15
C GLU A 109 -9.46 4.76 -4.26
N LYS A 110 -10.70 4.52 -3.85
CA LYS A 110 -11.85 4.26 -4.74
C LYS A 110 -12.96 5.23 -4.42
N THR A 111 -13.48 5.90 -5.44
CA THR A 111 -14.72 6.69 -5.34
C THR A 111 -15.88 5.80 -4.91
N LEU A 112 -16.85 6.40 -4.21
CA LEU A 112 -18.04 5.70 -3.73
C LEU A 112 -18.78 4.98 -4.88
N LEU A 113 -18.91 5.64 -6.03
CA LEU A 113 -19.60 5.10 -7.21
C LEU A 113 -18.89 3.85 -7.75
N PHE A 114 -17.56 3.86 -7.81
CA PHE A 114 -16.82 2.66 -8.22
C PHE A 114 -16.96 1.53 -7.20
N ARG A 115 -16.91 1.85 -5.90
CA ARG A 115 -17.10 0.84 -4.83
C ARG A 115 -18.47 0.18 -4.89
N LEU A 116 -19.51 0.92 -5.28
CA LEU A 116 -20.88 0.41 -5.38
C LEU A 116 -21.15 -0.36 -6.68
N THR A 117 -20.63 0.13 -7.80
CA THR A 117 -21.00 -0.38 -9.13
C THR A 117 -19.95 -1.34 -9.73
N GLY A 118 -18.66 -1.15 -9.42
CA GLY A 118 -17.57 -1.89 -10.02
C GLY A 118 -17.42 -1.71 -11.54
N ILE A 119 -18.02 -0.65 -12.12
CA ILE A 119 -18.01 -0.40 -13.57
C ILE A 119 -16.69 0.28 -13.99
N GLU A 120 -16.15 -0.14 -15.13
CA GLU A 120 -14.87 0.35 -15.69
C GLU A 120 -14.84 1.86 -15.94
N TRP A 121 -15.97 2.46 -16.32
CA TRP A 121 -16.09 3.91 -16.51
C TRP A 121 -15.74 4.71 -15.24
N TYR A 122 -16.15 4.22 -14.06
CA TYR A 122 -15.78 4.83 -12.78
C TYR A 122 -14.35 4.47 -12.36
N ALA A 123 -13.83 3.32 -12.81
CA ALA A 123 -12.44 2.95 -12.55
C ALA A 123 -11.48 3.94 -13.21
N ILE A 124 -11.77 4.38 -14.44
CA ILE A 124 -10.93 5.38 -15.12
C ILE A 124 -10.92 6.72 -14.42
N GLN A 125 -12.06 7.23 -13.97
CA GLN A 125 -12.08 8.50 -13.23
C GLN A 125 -11.20 8.43 -11.98
N ASN A 126 -11.20 7.30 -11.27
CA ASN A 126 -10.28 7.09 -10.15
C ASN A 126 -8.82 7.04 -10.62
N ALA A 127 -8.53 6.31 -11.69
CA ALA A 127 -7.19 6.20 -12.24
C ALA A 127 -6.64 7.55 -12.72
N GLU A 128 -7.48 8.42 -13.30
CA GLU A 128 -7.12 9.78 -13.70
C GLU A 128 -6.83 10.68 -12.48
N ILE A 129 -7.62 10.58 -11.42
CA ILE A 129 -7.38 11.31 -10.16
C ILE A 129 -6.05 10.88 -9.53
N LEU A 130 -5.78 9.58 -9.54
CA LEU A 130 -4.53 9.00 -9.06
C LEU A 130 -3.34 9.20 -10.03
N SER A 131 -3.57 9.87 -11.17
CA SER A 131 -2.57 10.11 -12.22
C SER A 131 -1.92 8.82 -12.76
N LEU A 132 -2.67 7.72 -12.74
CA LEU A 132 -2.27 6.45 -13.36
C LEU A 132 -2.48 6.49 -14.88
N ILE A 133 -3.51 7.21 -15.32
CA ILE A 133 -3.91 7.35 -16.72
C ILE A 133 -4.09 8.85 -17.03
N GLU A 134 -3.82 9.24 -18.27
CA GLU A 134 -4.05 10.60 -18.76
C GLU A 134 -5.53 10.99 -18.68
N LYS A 135 -5.79 12.24 -18.24
CA LYS A 135 -7.14 12.80 -18.12
C LYS A 135 -7.85 12.87 -19.47
N GLY A 136 -9.12 12.48 -19.49
CA GLY A 136 -9.94 12.44 -20.71
C GLY A 136 -9.76 11.16 -21.53
N SER A 137 -9.14 10.13 -20.94
CA SER A 137 -9.01 8.83 -21.59
C SER A 137 -10.35 8.09 -21.62
N ASN A 138 -10.67 7.40 -22.71
CA ASN A 138 -11.90 6.62 -22.77
C ASN A 138 -11.72 5.20 -22.22
N SER A 139 -12.80 4.65 -21.67
CA SER A 139 -12.81 3.30 -21.07
C SER A 139 -12.65 2.14 -22.02
N TRP A 140 -13.00 2.33 -23.28
CA TRP A 140 -12.91 1.32 -24.32
C TRP A 140 -11.64 1.45 -25.17
N ASP A 141 -10.77 2.43 -24.89
CA ASP A 141 -9.53 2.58 -25.64
C ASP A 141 -8.60 1.42 -25.33
N ASN A 142 -8.01 0.85 -26.37
CA ASN A 142 -7.04 -0.23 -26.24
C ASN A 142 -5.69 0.32 -25.80
N LEU A 143 -4.94 -0.48 -25.05
CA LEU A 143 -3.60 -0.14 -24.58
C LEU A 143 -2.52 -0.92 -25.32
N SER A 144 -1.35 -0.31 -25.47
CA SER A 144 -0.13 -1.03 -25.79
C SER A 144 0.39 -1.78 -24.56
N GLY A 145 1.29 -2.74 -24.77
CA GLY A 145 1.94 -3.44 -23.66
C GLY A 145 2.86 -2.54 -22.85
N GLU A 146 3.52 -1.57 -23.49
CA GLU A 146 4.30 -0.53 -22.80
C GLU A 146 3.42 0.32 -21.88
N GLU A 147 2.26 0.77 -22.37
CA GLU A 147 1.32 1.55 -21.55
C GLU A 147 0.78 0.73 -20.38
N LEU A 148 0.47 -0.56 -20.61
CA LEU A 148 0.05 -1.47 -19.54
C LEU A 148 1.10 -1.57 -18.43
N VAL A 149 2.37 -1.81 -18.78
CA VAL A 149 3.46 -1.90 -17.80
C VAL A 149 3.63 -0.58 -17.07
N THR A 150 3.62 0.54 -17.80
CA THR A 150 3.74 1.88 -17.21
C THR A 150 2.64 2.17 -16.18
N ILE A 151 1.38 1.84 -16.49
CA ILE A 151 0.26 2.04 -15.56
C ILE A 151 0.43 1.16 -14.31
N MET A 152 0.85 -0.10 -14.48
CA MET A 152 1.09 -1.02 -13.36
C MET A 152 2.22 -0.53 -12.44
N ASP A 153 3.31 -0.01 -13.02
CA ASP A 153 4.45 0.53 -12.28
C ASP A 153 4.08 1.80 -11.51
N ILE A 154 3.40 2.75 -12.15
CA ILE A 154 2.93 3.98 -11.48
C ILE A 154 2.01 3.60 -10.32
N ALA A 155 1.11 2.64 -10.53
CA ALA A 155 0.19 2.22 -9.48
C ALA A 155 0.88 1.54 -8.31
N MET A 156 1.90 0.72 -8.57
CA MET A 156 2.74 0.14 -7.52
C MET A 156 3.42 1.23 -6.69
N GLN A 157 3.98 2.26 -7.34
CA GLN A 157 4.57 3.40 -6.65
C GLN A 157 3.54 4.13 -5.78
N ARG A 158 2.34 4.40 -6.30
CA ARG A 158 1.25 5.02 -5.52
C ARG A 158 0.80 4.18 -4.34
N ALA A 159 0.73 2.86 -4.51
CA ALA A 159 0.41 1.94 -3.42
C ALA A 159 1.45 2.01 -2.31
N GLN A 160 2.74 2.07 -2.68
CA GLN A 160 3.85 2.22 -1.74
C GLN A 160 3.85 3.58 -1.03
N GLU A 161 3.50 4.66 -1.73
CA GLU A 161 3.31 5.98 -1.13
C GLU A 161 2.16 5.95 -0.12
N GLN A 162 1.03 5.34 -0.48
CA GLN A 162 -0.14 5.21 0.38
C GLN A 162 0.18 4.39 1.64
N SER A 163 0.88 3.26 1.50
CA SER A 163 1.30 2.45 2.65
C SER A 163 2.27 3.19 3.55
N THR A 164 3.20 3.96 2.96
CA THR A 164 4.18 4.76 3.71
C THR A 164 3.52 5.95 4.42
N TRP A 165 2.49 6.55 3.83
CA TRP A 165 1.74 7.66 4.43
C TRP A 165 0.96 7.24 5.69
N MET A 166 0.46 6.00 5.70
CA MET A 166 -0.26 5.45 6.85
C MET A 166 0.64 5.03 8.02
N LEU A 167 1.97 4.98 7.82
CA LEU A 167 2.91 4.71 8.90
C LEU A 167 3.14 5.96 9.75
N PRO A 168 3.18 5.84 11.09
CA PRO A 168 3.57 6.96 11.95
C PRO A 168 5.01 7.35 11.61
N LYS A 169 5.18 8.50 10.92
CA LYS A 169 6.50 9.06 10.65
C LYS A 169 7.07 9.58 11.96
N ASN A 170 8.14 8.95 12.44
CA ASN A 170 8.94 9.52 13.50
C ASN A 170 9.73 10.72 12.93
N PRO A 171 9.43 11.96 13.34
CA PRO A 171 10.10 13.15 12.81
C PRO A 171 11.59 13.22 13.19
N TYR A 172 12.03 12.42 14.16
CA TYR A 172 13.42 12.40 14.64
C TYR A 172 14.32 11.42 13.88
N LYS A 173 13.72 10.55 13.05
CA LYS A 173 14.47 9.54 12.27
C LYS A 173 15.39 10.18 11.23
N GLU A 174 14.99 11.32 10.66
CA GLU A 174 15.81 12.11 9.73
C GLU A 174 17.10 12.65 10.40
N PHE A 175 17.08 12.80 11.71
CA PHE A 175 18.22 13.21 12.53
C PHE A 175 18.98 12.02 13.13
N GLY A 176 18.58 10.77 12.83
CA GLY A 176 19.20 9.56 13.34
C GLY A 176 18.76 9.14 14.76
N PHE A 177 17.62 9.65 15.26
CA PHE A 177 17.12 9.33 16.60
C PHE A 177 15.76 8.63 16.55
N GLU A 178 15.54 7.67 17.46
CA GLU A 178 14.27 6.93 17.52
C GLU A 178 13.22 7.66 18.36
N THR A 179 13.63 8.55 19.27
CA THR A 179 12.71 9.29 20.13
C THR A 179 13.22 10.69 20.50
N TYR A 180 12.32 11.58 20.93
CA TYR A 180 12.68 12.93 21.42
C TYR A 180 13.67 12.91 22.61
N PRO A 181 13.50 12.04 23.63
CA PRO A 181 14.46 11.95 24.74
C PRO A 181 15.86 11.53 24.32
N GLU A 182 16.00 10.67 23.29
CA GLU A 182 17.32 10.29 22.75
C GLU A 182 18.03 11.44 22.06
N MET A 183 17.27 12.25 21.31
CA MET A 183 17.79 13.45 20.68
C MET A 183 18.27 14.43 21.75
N GLU A 184 17.48 14.70 22.79
CA GLU A 184 17.92 15.59 23.88
C GLU A 184 19.17 15.09 24.60
N GLN A 185 19.28 13.79 24.90
CA GLN A 185 20.44 13.24 25.61
C GLN A 185 21.72 13.28 24.76
N LYS A 186 21.61 13.12 23.44
CA LYS A 186 22.77 13.08 22.53
C LYS A 186 23.15 14.45 21.94
N THR A 187 22.24 15.42 21.95
CA THR A 187 22.49 16.77 21.40
C THR A 187 22.67 17.86 22.45
N LYS A 188 22.33 17.60 23.74
CA LYS A 188 22.70 18.51 24.82
C LYS A 188 24.22 18.60 24.89
N PRO A 189 24.82 19.80 24.76
CA PRO A 189 26.21 20.00 25.08
C PRO A 189 26.42 19.55 26.53
N LEU A 190 27.44 18.73 26.78
CA LEU A 190 27.93 18.48 28.14
C LEU A 190 28.14 19.85 28.79
N GLU A 191 27.31 20.18 29.78
CA GLU A 191 27.59 21.32 30.64
C GLU A 191 29.00 21.12 31.21
N PRO A 192 29.91 22.10 31.10
CA PRO A 192 31.22 21.96 31.69
C PRO A 192 31.03 21.71 33.19
N GLU A 193 31.62 20.64 33.70
CA GLU A 193 31.59 20.27 35.12
C GLU A 193 31.79 21.52 35.97
N LYS A 194 30.73 21.95 36.66
CA LYS A 194 30.86 22.94 37.73
C LYS A 194 31.68 22.28 38.81
N LYS A 195 32.97 22.59 38.80
CA LYS A 195 33.89 22.45 39.93
C LYS A 195 33.17 22.94 41.19
N SER A 196 33.02 22.02 42.13
CA SER A 196 32.59 22.25 43.49
C SER A 196 33.54 23.19 44.22
N GLU A 197 33.04 24.34 44.69
CA GLU A 197 33.56 25.15 45.81
C GLU A 197 32.30 25.72 46.51
N GLU A 198 31.81 25.09 47.58
CA GLU A 198 32.14 25.31 49.00
C GLU A 198 31.55 26.59 49.62
N LYS A 199 30.45 26.37 50.37
CA LYS A 199 29.93 27.05 51.58
C LYS A 199 30.21 28.54 51.85
N ALA A 200 29.11 29.31 51.99
CA ALA A 200 28.78 30.29 53.05
C ALA A 200 27.47 30.99 52.61
N ASP A 201 26.45 31.35 53.38
CA ASP A 201 26.08 31.23 54.79
C ASP A 201 24.55 31.55 54.80
N GLU A 202 23.75 30.89 55.64
CA GLU A 202 22.30 31.16 55.74
C GLU A 202 22.01 32.59 56.25
N PRO A 203 20.86 33.16 55.88
CA PRO A 203 20.01 33.69 56.94
C PRO A 203 18.56 33.21 56.82
N LYS A 204 18.21 32.38 57.81
CA LYS A 204 16.90 32.18 58.47
C LYS A 204 15.76 33.12 58.03
N PRO A 205 14.64 32.59 57.47
CA PRO A 205 13.39 33.33 57.42
C PRO A 205 12.66 33.28 58.78
N ALA A 206 12.19 34.45 59.22
CA ALA A 206 11.42 34.65 60.44
C ALA A 206 10.06 33.91 60.39
N ALA A 207 9.66 33.34 61.52
CA ALA A 207 8.37 32.67 61.71
C ALA A 207 7.20 33.69 61.67
N PRO A 208 6.02 33.31 61.15
CA PRO A 208 4.83 34.15 61.19
C PRO A 208 4.24 34.18 62.62
N PRO A 209 3.69 35.32 63.08
CA PRO A 209 3.02 35.39 64.37
C PRO A 209 1.69 34.63 64.33
N ALA A 210 1.42 33.89 65.41
CA ALA A 210 0.16 33.19 65.67
C ALA A 210 -0.97 34.20 65.92
N GLU A 211 -2.12 33.99 65.28
CA GLU A 211 -3.37 34.66 65.61
C GLU A 211 -3.88 34.14 66.97
N ASP A 212 -4.07 35.06 67.91
CA ASP A 212 -4.70 34.83 69.20
C ASP A 212 -6.18 35.24 69.12
N LYS A 213 -7.05 34.27 69.41
CA LYS A 213 -8.44 34.35 69.93
C LYS A 213 -9.56 34.95 69.07
#